data_AF-A0A6M0BSM9-F1
#
_entry.id   AF-A0A6M0BSM9-F1
#
_cell.length_a   1.000
_cell.length_b   1.000
_cell.length_c   1.000
_cell.angle_alpha   90.00
_cell.angle_beta   90.00
_cell.angle_gamma   90.00
#
_symmetry.space_group_name_H-M   'P 1'
#
loop_
_entity.id
_entity.type
_entity.pdbx_description
1 polymer ?
#
loop_
_entity_poly.entity_id
_entity_poly.type
_entity_poly.pdbx_seq_one_letter_code
_entity_poly.pdbx_strand_id
1 'polypeptide(L)'
;MNQDNTTIEERRFDDIQTWMSTGKGTDLPEVLQGIYFMDGNDLPEDCLTLNASASWNPETLTLSVRTHDPFQWTFHPSVAGRRLLQQNKSQKLLIKILFQDNTLRRADVIPQFYGIQFPRWILGFEMIQTEDSVDGMTWYRRNNIFFGLIPAGSYILRKIVDKNGQKTPAFHDMLAKVQETCIVVTKSNK
;
A
#
# COMPACT_ATOMS: atom_id res chain seq x y z
N MET A 1 -22.80 14.13 -6.31
CA MET A 1 -22.25 12.92 -6.92
C MET A 1 -21.02 13.36 -7.69
N ASN A 2 -19.86 13.46 -7.02
CA ASN A 2 -18.64 13.87 -7.71
C ASN A 2 -18.13 12.66 -8.50
N GLN A 3 -18.15 12.75 -9.82
CA GLN A 3 -17.32 11.89 -10.65
C GLN A 3 -15.87 12.19 -10.25
N ASP A 4 -15.20 11.21 -9.65
CA ASP A 4 -13.76 11.32 -9.40
C ASP A 4 -13.07 11.48 -10.75
N ASN A 5 -12.61 12.70 -11.06
CA ASN A 5 -11.84 13.05 -12.26
C ASN A 5 -10.49 12.32 -12.22
N THR A 6 -10.53 11.02 -12.49
CA THR A 6 -9.37 10.14 -12.49
C THR A 6 -9.33 9.32 -13.77
N THR A 7 -8.11 9.10 -14.24
CA THR A 7 -7.80 8.25 -15.40
C THR A 7 -6.97 7.05 -14.93
N ILE A 8 -6.87 6.02 -15.78
CA ILE A 8 -5.96 4.89 -15.55
C ILE A 8 -4.88 5.00 -16.61
N GLU A 9 -3.63 5.07 -16.17
CA GLU A 9 -2.47 5.16 -17.06
C GLU A 9 -1.53 3.99 -16.80
N GLU A 10 -0.77 3.65 -17.82
CA GLU A 10 0.33 2.70 -17.71
C GLU A 10 1.64 3.45 -17.41
N ARG A 11 2.43 2.95 -16.47
CA ARG A 11 3.69 3.54 -16.02
C ARG A 11 4.75 2.45 -15.87
N ARG A 12 6.02 2.82 -16.04
CA ARG A 12 7.15 1.90 -15.86
C ARG A 12 7.58 1.88 -14.39
N PHE A 13 8.11 0.76 -13.93
CA PHE A 13 8.65 0.68 -12.56
C PHE A 13 10.05 1.29 -12.41
N ASP A 14 10.83 1.33 -13.49
CA ASP A 14 12.21 1.82 -13.47
C ASP A 14 12.33 3.30 -13.06
N ASP A 15 11.25 4.08 -13.22
CA ASP A 15 11.14 5.48 -12.83
C ASP A 15 10.07 5.78 -11.77
N ILE A 16 9.58 4.77 -11.01
CA ILE A 16 8.48 4.91 -10.03
C ILE A 16 8.63 6.08 -9.06
N GLN A 17 9.85 6.41 -8.65
CA GLN A 17 10.15 7.54 -7.75
C GLN A 17 9.82 8.92 -8.35
N THR A 18 9.62 9.02 -9.67
CA THR A 18 9.32 10.28 -10.36
C THR A 18 7.83 10.62 -10.35
N TRP A 19 6.96 9.64 -10.15
CA TRP A 19 5.50 9.81 -10.22
C TRP A 19 4.74 9.29 -8.99
N MET A 20 5.31 8.40 -8.19
CA MET A 20 4.75 7.99 -6.90
C MET A 20 5.39 8.78 -5.76
N SER A 21 4.57 9.35 -4.87
CA SER A 21 5.06 10.15 -3.74
C SER A 21 5.70 9.27 -2.67
N THR A 22 6.83 9.70 -2.10
CA THR A 22 7.46 9.05 -0.94
C THR A 22 6.87 9.51 0.39
N GLY A 23 6.05 10.55 0.41
CA GLY A 23 5.61 11.20 1.66
C GLY A 23 6.60 12.15 2.29
N LYS A 24 7.66 12.51 1.58
CA LYS A 24 8.54 13.60 2.01
C LYS A 24 7.75 14.90 2.21
N GLY A 25 7.93 15.52 3.39
CA GLY A 25 7.34 16.82 3.72
C GLY A 25 5.87 16.76 4.14
N THR A 26 5.32 15.57 4.41
CA THR A 26 4.00 15.42 5.04
C THR A 26 4.14 15.18 6.54
N ASP A 27 3.00 15.06 7.22
CA ASP A 27 2.88 14.70 8.64
C ASP A 27 3.03 13.19 8.91
N LEU A 28 3.22 12.39 7.85
CA LEU A 28 3.45 10.96 7.97
C LEU A 28 4.78 10.70 8.73
N PRO A 29 4.82 9.81 9.73
CA PRO A 29 6.06 9.44 10.42
C PRO A 29 7.15 8.98 9.45
N GLU A 30 8.39 9.43 9.67
CA GLU A 30 9.50 9.18 8.72
C GLU A 30 9.73 7.70 8.43
N VAL A 31 9.52 6.83 9.42
CA VAL A 31 9.66 5.38 9.28
C VAL A 31 8.68 4.79 8.25
N LEU A 32 7.53 5.44 8.05
CA LEU A 32 6.49 5.06 7.10
C LEU A 32 6.65 5.74 5.73
N GLN A 33 7.46 6.78 5.62
CA GLN A 33 7.74 7.45 4.34
C GLN A 33 8.58 6.55 3.42
N GLY A 34 8.14 6.44 2.17
CA GLY A 34 8.77 5.65 1.12
C GLY A 34 7.76 5.08 0.12
N ILE A 35 8.30 4.37 -0.86
CA ILE A 35 7.54 3.51 -1.77
C ILE A 35 7.90 2.07 -1.43
N TYR A 36 6.91 1.20 -1.36
CA TYR A 36 7.04 -0.16 -0.90
C TYR A 36 6.59 -1.16 -1.96
N PHE A 37 7.38 -2.21 -2.13
CA PHE A 37 7.07 -3.40 -2.92
C PHE A 37 6.45 -4.48 -2.04
N MET A 38 5.39 -5.13 -2.52
CA MET A 38 4.66 -6.21 -1.87
C MET A 38 5.21 -7.57 -2.35
N ASP A 39 6.41 -7.90 -1.89
CA ASP A 39 7.18 -9.09 -2.30
C ASP A 39 6.49 -10.40 -1.88
N GLY A 40 5.97 -11.13 -2.87
CA GLY A 40 5.20 -12.36 -2.65
C GLY A 40 3.70 -12.15 -2.47
N ASN A 41 3.16 -10.99 -2.85
CA ASN A 41 1.72 -10.75 -2.83
C ASN A 41 1.01 -11.56 -3.94
N ASP A 42 0.02 -12.36 -3.56
CA ASP A 42 -0.74 -13.20 -4.50
C ASP A 42 -1.77 -12.41 -5.32
N LEU A 43 -2.08 -11.18 -4.89
CA LEU A 43 -2.96 -10.28 -5.64
C LEU A 43 -2.18 -9.58 -6.77
N PRO A 44 -2.86 -9.20 -7.87
CA PRO A 44 -2.24 -8.50 -9.01
C PRO A 44 -1.92 -7.02 -8.69
N GLU A 45 -1.12 -6.80 -7.64
CA GLU A 45 -0.67 -5.52 -7.10
C GLU A 45 0.80 -5.65 -6.70
N ASP A 46 1.64 -4.67 -7.03
CA ASP A 46 3.08 -4.77 -6.78
C ASP A 46 3.58 -3.74 -5.77
N CYS A 47 3.19 -2.48 -5.89
CA CYS A 47 3.75 -1.39 -5.10
C CYS A 47 2.67 -0.46 -4.52
N LEU A 48 3.01 0.16 -3.40
CA LEU A 48 2.20 1.21 -2.76
C LEU A 48 3.10 2.27 -2.13
N THR A 49 2.54 3.44 -1.87
CA THR A 49 3.10 4.43 -0.93
C THR A 49 2.18 4.52 0.29
N LEU A 50 2.66 5.00 1.43
CA LEU A 50 1.79 5.25 2.59
C LEU A 50 1.35 6.71 2.68
N ASN A 51 1.48 7.48 1.59
CA ASN A 51 1.27 8.92 1.62
C ASN A 51 0.27 9.51 0.60
N ALA A 52 0.23 9.03 -0.65
CA ALA A 52 -0.33 9.80 -1.78
C ALA A 52 -1.76 10.35 -1.56
N SER A 53 -2.57 9.68 -0.75
CA SER A 53 -3.84 10.21 -0.25
C SER A 53 -4.15 9.75 1.18
N ALA A 54 -3.09 9.49 1.94
CA ALA A 54 -3.22 8.97 3.27
C ALA A 54 -3.52 10.09 4.28
N SER A 55 -4.41 9.82 5.22
CA SER A 55 -4.64 10.69 6.37
C SER A 55 -4.04 10.03 7.60
N TRP A 56 -2.99 10.67 8.13
CA TRP A 56 -2.37 10.28 9.39
C TRP A 56 -3.10 10.95 10.55
N ASN A 57 -3.43 10.17 11.59
CA ASN A 57 -3.95 10.67 12.85
C ASN A 57 -2.98 10.28 13.98
N PRO A 58 -2.21 11.23 14.54
CA PRO A 58 -1.22 10.94 15.57
C PRO A 58 -1.83 10.61 16.94
N GLU A 59 -3.06 11.06 17.23
CA GLU A 59 -3.73 10.78 18.52
C GLU A 59 -4.16 9.32 18.63
N THR A 60 -4.54 8.72 17.50
CA THR A 60 -5.02 7.34 17.41
C THR A 60 -4.03 6.40 16.73
N LEU A 61 -2.86 6.92 16.33
CA LEU A 61 -1.84 6.20 15.56
C LEU A 61 -2.42 5.44 14.36
N THR A 62 -3.31 6.11 13.63
CA THR A 62 -4.06 5.50 12.52
C THR A 62 -3.70 6.18 11.21
N LEU A 63 -3.33 5.38 10.22
CA LEU A 63 -3.21 5.80 8.83
C LEU A 63 -4.40 5.28 8.03
N SER A 64 -5.09 6.15 7.30
CA SER A 64 -6.18 5.75 6.39
C SER A 64 -5.76 5.94 4.94
N VAL A 65 -5.79 4.88 4.14
CA VAL A 65 -5.38 4.87 2.72
C VAL A 65 -6.50 4.36 1.83
N ARG A 66 -6.79 5.03 0.71
CA ARG A 66 -7.68 4.49 -0.33
C ARG A 66 -6.84 3.89 -1.44
N THR A 67 -7.03 2.62 -1.75
CA THR A 67 -6.19 1.88 -2.72
C THR A 67 -6.38 2.34 -4.17
N HIS A 68 -7.40 3.15 -4.43
CA HIS A 68 -7.78 3.62 -5.76
C HIS A 68 -7.55 5.12 -5.98
N ASP A 69 -6.89 5.79 -5.03
CA ASP A 69 -6.53 7.19 -5.18
C ASP A 69 -5.33 7.36 -6.14
N PRO A 70 -5.14 8.55 -6.74
CA PRO A 70 -4.06 8.77 -7.69
C PRO A 70 -2.68 8.48 -7.13
N PHE A 71 -1.86 7.76 -7.89
CA PHE A 71 -0.47 7.40 -7.55
C PHE A 71 -0.28 6.70 -6.19
N GLN A 72 -1.33 6.06 -5.68
CA GLN A 72 -1.35 5.47 -4.35
C GLN A 72 -0.96 3.98 -4.36
N TRP A 73 -1.32 3.27 -5.42
CA TRP A 73 -1.19 1.82 -5.54
C TRP A 73 -0.95 1.44 -7.00
N THR A 74 -0.12 0.43 -7.25
CA THR A 74 0.08 -0.13 -8.59
C THR A 74 -0.65 -1.45 -8.74
N PHE A 75 -1.21 -1.67 -9.92
CA PHE A 75 -1.88 -2.92 -10.29
C PHE A 75 -1.23 -3.48 -11.55
N HIS A 76 -1.36 -4.79 -11.75
CA HIS A 76 -0.89 -5.42 -12.98
C HIS A 76 -1.69 -4.86 -14.19
N PRO A 77 -1.05 -4.68 -15.37
CA PRO A 77 -1.74 -4.21 -16.58
C PRO A 77 -2.72 -5.24 -17.16
N SER A 78 -2.71 -6.47 -16.62
CA SER A 78 -3.55 -7.60 -16.99
C SER A 78 -5.04 -7.37 -16.70
N VAL A 79 -5.90 -8.25 -17.25
CA VAL A 79 -7.35 -8.25 -16.97
C VAL A 79 -7.63 -8.43 -15.47
N ALA A 80 -6.86 -9.27 -14.78
CA ALA A 80 -7.02 -9.49 -13.35
C ALA A 80 -6.72 -8.23 -12.53
N GLY A 81 -5.62 -7.53 -12.83
CA GLY A 81 -5.26 -6.26 -12.17
C GLY A 81 -6.30 -5.16 -12.42
N ARG A 82 -6.77 -5.01 -13.67
CA ARG A 82 -7.85 -4.06 -14.01
C ARG A 82 -9.15 -4.36 -13.27
N ARG A 83 -9.53 -5.65 -13.16
CA ARG A 83 -10.72 -6.07 -12.42
C ARG A 83 -10.59 -5.76 -10.93
N LEU A 84 -9.44 -6.03 -10.32
CA LEU A 84 -9.19 -5.72 -8.92
C LEU A 84 -9.28 -4.21 -8.66
N LEU A 85 -8.63 -3.39 -9.48
CA LEU A 85 -8.75 -1.93 -9.38
C LEU A 85 -10.21 -1.46 -9.48
N GLN A 86 -10.98 -2.00 -10.43
CA GLN A 86 -12.40 -1.67 -10.57
C GLN A 86 -13.23 -2.09 -9.35
N GLN A 87 -12.91 -3.23 -8.73
CA GLN A 87 -13.55 -3.66 -7.48
C GLN A 87 -13.21 -2.70 -6.34
N ASN A 88 -11.93 -2.37 -6.15
CA ASN A 88 -11.48 -1.41 -5.15
C ASN A 88 -12.17 -0.04 -5.28
N LYS A 89 -12.30 0.46 -6.52
CA LYS A 89 -13.06 1.70 -6.82
C LYS A 89 -14.55 1.55 -6.50
N SER A 90 -15.20 0.52 -7.04
CA SER A 90 -16.65 0.36 -6.90
C SER A 90 -17.09 0.13 -5.45
N GLN A 91 -16.25 -0.54 -4.66
CA GLN A 91 -16.47 -0.80 -3.23
C GLN A 91 -15.99 0.34 -2.31
N LYS A 92 -15.39 1.39 -2.87
CA LYS A 92 -14.76 2.49 -2.12
C LYS A 92 -13.82 1.96 -1.04
N LEU A 93 -12.98 1.00 -1.41
CA LEU A 93 -12.09 0.32 -0.47
C LEU A 93 -11.15 1.33 0.19
N LEU A 94 -11.23 1.39 1.52
CA LEU A 94 -10.32 2.12 2.39
C LEU A 94 -9.64 1.13 3.33
N ILE A 95 -8.34 1.28 3.50
CA ILE A 95 -7.50 0.50 4.39
C ILE A 95 -7.13 1.39 5.57
N LYS A 96 -7.46 0.98 6.80
CA LYS A 96 -6.94 1.60 8.02
C LYS A 96 -5.80 0.77 8.57
N ILE A 97 -4.66 1.40 8.80
CA ILE A 97 -3.50 0.82 9.47
C ILE A 97 -3.44 1.43 10.86
N LEU A 98 -3.82 0.65 11.88
CA LEU A 98 -3.81 1.06 13.28
C LEU A 98 -2.55 0.53 13.95
N PHE A 99 -1.61 1.42 14.28
CA PHE A 99 -0.40 1.05 14.99
C PHE A 99 -0.68 0.85 16.47
N GLN A 100 0.00 -0.13 17.07
CA GLN A 100 -0.24 -0.51 18.47
C GLN A 100 0.34 0.49 19.47
N ASP A 101 1.42 1.18 19.09
CA ASP A 101 2.12 2.16 19.91
C ASP A 101 2.99 3.09 19.05
N ASN A 102 3.63 4.06 19.71
CA ASN A 102 4.50 5.07 19.07
C ASN A 102 5.80 4.50 18.49
N THR A 103 6.15 3.22 18.72
CA THR A 103 7.28 2.60 18.03
C THR A 103 6.95 2.36 16.56
N LEU A 104 5.65 2.34 16.23
CA LEU A 104 5.12 2.03 14.91
C LEU A 104 5.54 0.66 14.39
N ARG A 105 6.10 -0.24 15.20
CA ARG A 105 6.65 -1.52 14.71
C ARG A 105 5.58 -2.56 14.39
N ARG A 106 4.37 -2.40 14.92
CA ARG A 106 3.27 -3.33 14.73
C ARG A 106 1.97 -2.59 14.49
N ALA A 107 1.18 -3.07 13.54
CA ALA A 107 -0.12 -2.54 13.22
C ALA A 107 -1.12 -3.62 12.82
N ASP A 108 -2.38 -3.33 13.07
CA ASP A 108 -3.51 -4.04 12.49
C ASP A 108 -3.97 -3.31 11.24
N VAL A 109 -4.28 -4.06 10.19
CA VAL A 109 -4.80 -3.52 8.94
C VAL A 109 -6.26 -3.93 8.78
N ILE A 110 -7.14 -2.93 8.70
CA ILE A 110 -8.60 -3.08 8.75
C ILE A 110 -9.17 -2.58 7.42
N PRO A 111 -9.73 -3.46 6.57
CA PRO A 111 -10.43 -3.03 5.38
C PRO A 111 -11.78 -2.42 5.76
N GLN A 112 -12.16 -1.39 5.03
CA GLN A 112 -13.43 -0.70 5.14
C GLN A 112 -14.05 -0.60 3.74
N PHE A 113 -15.24 -1.18 3.59
CA PHE A 113 -16.00 -1.16 2.34
C PHE A 113 -17.24 -0.28 2.53
N TYR A 114 -17.47 0.68 1.64
CA TYR A 114 -18.60 1.62 1.76
C TYR A 114 -18.74 2.31 3.14
N GLY A 115 -17.64 2.53 3.86
CA GLY A 115 -17.68 3.10 5.22
C GLY A 115 -17.79 2.09 6.36
N ILE A 116 -18.11 0.83 6.06
CA ILE A 116 -18.31 -0.23 7.05
C ILE A 116 -16.99 -0.97 7.28
N GLN A 117 -16.50 -0.93 8.53
CA GLN A 117 -15.31 -1.67 8.92
C GLN A 117 -15.60 -3.16 8.99
N PHE A 118 -14.74 -3.97 8.38
CA PHE A 118 -14.88 -5.40 8.47
C PHE A 118 -14.43 -5.90 9.85
N PRO A 119 -15.21 -6.76 10.54
CA PRO A 119 -14.82 -7.25 11.85
C PRO A 119 -13.50 -8.05 11.80
N ARG A 120 -12.59 -7.74 12.71
CA ARG A 120 -11.26 -8.39 12.82
C ARG A 120 -11.33 -9.89 13.01
N TRP A 121 -12.40 -10.39 13.63
CA TRP A 121 -12.60 -11.82 13.81
C TRP A 121 -12.91 -12.54 12.49
N ILE A 122 -13.39 -11.85 11.46
CA ILE A 122 -13.56 -12.44 10.12
C ILE A 122 -12.26 -12.31 9.33
N LEU A 123 -11.65 -11.13 9.30
CA LEU A 123 -10.41 -10.85 8.59
C LEU A 123 -9.43 -10.13 9.51
N GLY A 124 -8.33 -10.82 9.85
CA GLY A 124 -7.21 -10.26 10.60
C GLY A 124 -6.03 -10.05 9.66
N PHE A 125 -5.67 -8.79 9.41
CA PHE A 125 -4.45 -8.45 8.68
C PHE A 125 -3.49 -7.76 9.63
N GLU A 126 -2.24 -8.22 9.69
CA GLU A 126 -1.20 -7.66 10.55
C GLU A 126 -0.04 -7.12 9.72
N MET A 127 0.60 -6.08 10.21
CA MET A 127 1.83 -5.51 9.67
C MET A 127 2.85 -5.44 10.80
N ILE A 128 3.99 -6.12 10.67
CA ILE A 128 5.00 -6.24 11.74
C ILE A 128 6.37 -5.95 11.13
N GLN A 129 7.13 -4.99 11.65
CA GLN A 129 8.52 -4.78 11.24
C GLN A 129 9.33 -6.04 11.51
N THR A 130 10.17 -6.44 10.56
CA THR A 130 11.10 -7.55 10.79
C THR A 130 12.12 -7.15 11.85
N GLU A 131 12.66 -8.12 12.61
CA GLU A 131 13.61 -7.83 13.70
C GLU A 131 14.89 -7.15 13.21
N ASP A 132 15.31 -7.48 11.99
CA ASP A 132 16.45 -6.92 11.27
C ASP A 132 16.11 -5.64 10.47
N SER A 133 14.86 -5.17 10.55
CA SER A 133 14.42 -3.97 9.84
C SER A 133 15.10 -2.72 10.42
N VAL A 134 15.99 -2.13 9.63
CA VAL A 134 16.52 -0.79 9.88
C VAL A 134 15.50 0.22 9.35
N ASP A 135 15.08 1.19 10.16
CA ASP A 135 14.25 2.35 9.74
C ASP A 135 12.99 1.99 8.92
N GLY A 136 12.31 0.90 9.28
CA GLY A 136 11.06 0.48 8.64
C GLY A 136 11.23 0.06 7.18
N MET A 137 12.41 -0.43 6.81
CA MET A 137 12.70 -0.93 5.46
C MET A 137 11.89 -2.19 5.12
N THR A 138 11.57 -3.02 6.10
CA THR A 138 10.93 -4.32 5.87
C THR A 138 9.83 -4.59 6.88
N TRP A 139 8.70 -5.11 6.40
CA TRP A 139 7.56 -5.53 7.22
C TRP A 139 6.99 -6.86 6.73
N TYR A 140 6.67 -7.75 7.66
CA TYR A 140 5.79 -8.88 7.41
C TYR A 140 4.34 -8.42 7.33
N ARG A 141 3.66 -8.82 6.26
CA ARG A 141 2.22 -8.70 6.10
C ARG A 141 1.62 -10.09 6.22
N ARG A 142 0.84 -10.32 7.27
CA ARG A 142 0.19 -11.59 7.54
C ARG A 142 -1.31 -11.43 7.49
N ASN A 143 -1.96 -12.27 6.70
CA ASN A 143 -3.41 -12.28 6.60
C ASN A 143 -3.94 -13.60 7.15
N ASN A 144 -4.94 -13.52 8.02
CA ASN A 144 -5.64 -14.68 8.53
C ASN A 144 -7.16 -14.43 8.50
N ILE A 145 -7.94 -15.49 8.35
CA ILE A 145 -9.41 -15.49 8.39
C ILE A 145 -9.86 -16.22 9.65
N PHE A 146 -11.05 -15.87 10.17
CA PHE A 146 -11.72 -16.53 11.29
C PHE A 146 -10.85 -16.63 12.55
N PHE A 147 -10.71 -15.55 13.31
CA PHE A 147 -9.92 -15.49 14.55
C PHE A 147 -8.45 -15.95 14.39
N GLY A 148 -7.88 -15.87 13.19
CA GLY A 148 -6.51 -16.31 12.96
C GLY A 148 -6.37 -17.80 12.64
N LEU A 149 -7.47 -18.54 12.51
CA LEU A 149 -7.45 -20.00 12.32
C LEU A 149 -7.01 -20.42 10.92
N ILE A 150 -7.25 -19.59 9.91
CA ILE A 150 -6.95 -19.92 8.51
C ILE A 150 -5.98 -18.90 7.93
N PRO A 151 -4.74 -19.27 7.58
CA PRO A 151 -3.83 -18.41 6.82
C PRO A 151 -4.45 -18.03 5.48
N ALA A 152 -4.36 -16.75 5.11
CA ALA A 152 -4.98 -16.19 3.90
C ALA A 152 -4.00 -15.37 3.07
N GLY A 153 -2.78 -15.90 2.96
CA GLY A 153 -1.67 -15.27 2.27
C GLY A 153 -0.81 -14.41 3.21
N SER A 154 0.42 -14.20 2.77
CA SER A 154 1.40 -13.34 3.45
C SER A 154 2.41 -12.86 2.44
N TYR A 155 2.93 -11.66 2.65
CA TYR A 155 3.98 -11.10 1.81
C TYR A 155 4.90 -10.20 2.64
N ILE A 156 6.03 -9.81 2.06
CA ILE A 156 6.95 -8.86 2.66
C ILE A 156 6.74 -7.49 2.02
N LEU A 157 6.46 -6.48 2.82
CA LEU A 157 6.45 -5.10 2.38
C LEU A 157 7.89 -4.55 2.49
N ARG A 158 8.55 -4.34 1.35
CA ARG A 158 9.94 -3.85 1.27
C ARG A 158 9.98 -2.42 0.77
N LYS A 159 10.61 -1.51 1.50
CA LYS A 159 10.86 -0.14 1.05
C LYS A 159 11.87 -0.16 -0.10
N ILE A 160 11.42 0.19 -1.29
CA ILE A 160 12.22 0.21 -2.53
C ILE A 160 12.70 1.62 -2.87
N VAL A 161 12.01 2.65 -2.38
CA VAL A 161 12.43 4.04 -2.48
C VAL A 161 12.26 4.67 -1.11
N ASP A 162 13.31 5.31 -0.61
CA ASP A 162 13.33 5.94 0.70
C ASP A 162 12.54 7.26 0.73
N LYS A 163 12.49 7.91 1.91
CA LYS A 163 11.85 9.22 2.06
C LYS A 163 12.43 10.29 1.13
N ASN A 164 13.69 10.19 0.75
CA ASN A 164 14.39 11.16 -0.10
C ASN A 164 14.24 10.90 -1.60
N GLY A 165 13.54 9.84 -2.01
CA GLY A 165 13.44 9.45 -3.41
C GLY A 165 14.62 8.61 -3.91
N GLN A 166 15.49 8.16 -3.01
CA GLN A 166 16.62 7.30 -3.35
C GLN A 166 16.18 5.84 -3.40
N LYS A 167 16.62 5.14 -4.45
CA LYS A 167 16.37 3.70 -4.61
C LYS A 167 17.18 2.92 -3.58
N THR A 168 16.53 1.97 -2.90
CA THR A 168 17.19 1.05 -1.96
C THR A 168 17.72 -0.17 -2.72
N PRO A 169 18.55 -1.03 -2.10
CA PRO A 169 18.95 -2.30 -2.74
C PRO A 169 17.76 -3.16 -3.18
N ALA A 170 16.66 -3.16 -2.42
CA ALA A 170 15.45 -3.92 -2.74
C ALA A 170 14.75 -3.45 -4.02
N PHE A 171 15.07 -2.25 -4.53
CA PHE A 171 14.54 -1.75 -5.81
C PHE A 171 14.96 -2.63 -6.98
N HIS A 172 16.23 -3.05 -7.02
CA HIS A 172 16.75 -3.88 -8.10
C HIS A 172 16.15 -5.29 -8.06
N ASP A 173 15.97 -5.83 -6.86
CA ASP A 173 15.30 -7.12 -6.66
C ASP A 173 13.83 -7.07 -7.10
N MET A 174 13.15 -5.95 -6.84
CA MET A 174 11.77 -5.73 -7.29
C MET A 174 11.67 -5.77 -8.81
N LEU A 175 12.56 -5.08 -9.55
CA LEU A 175 12.54 -5.04 -11.02
C LEU A 175 12.70 -6.43 -11.67
N ALA A 176 13.36 -7.37 -10.99
CA ALA A 176 13.50 -8.75 -11.49
C ALA A 176 12.22 -9.61 -11.26
N LYS A 177 11.29 -9.14 -10.44
CA LYS A 177 10.09 -9.88 -10.00
C LYS A 177 8.79 -9.32 -10.58
N VAL A 178 8.76 -8.04 -10.94
CA VAL A 178 7.57 -7.38 -11.50
C VAL A 178 7.59 -7.39 -13.03
N GLN A 179 6.44 -7.10 -13.64
CA GLN A 179 6.38 -6.75 -15.05
C GLN A 179 7.06 -5.40 -15.27
N GLU A 180 7.50 -5.09 -16.50
CA GLU A 180 8.15 -3.81 -16.81
C GLU A 180 7.24 -2.60 -16.50
N THR A 181 5.93 -2.78 -16.69
CA THR A 181 4.91 -1.74 -16.50
C THR A 181 3.83 -2.17 -15.51
N CYS A 182 3.13 -1.16 -14.98
CA CYS A 182 1.94 -1.30 -14.15
C CYS A 182 0.88 -0.30 -14.58
N ILE A 183 -0.36 -0.53 -14.15
CA ILE A 183 -1.39 0.49 -14.22
C ILE A 183 -1.55 1.19 -12.88
N VAL A 184 -1.82 2.49 -12.95
CA VAL A 184 -2.01 3.35 -11.79
C VAL A 184 -3.15 4.31 -12.06
N VAL A 185 -3.83 4.73 -11.00
CA VAL A 185 -4.82 5.81 -11.09
C VAL A 185 -4.08 7.15 -11.15
N THR A 186 -4.50 8.05 -12.03
CA THR A 186 -3.96 9.41 -12.16
C THR A 186 -5.08 10.44 -12.04
N LYS A 187 -4.73 11.69 -11.77
CA LYS A 187 -5.68 12.80 -11.86
C LYS A 187 -5.95 13.10 -13.33
N SER A 188 -7.21 13.28 -13.72
CA SER A 188 -7.52 13.75 -15.08
C SER A 188 -6.98 15.17 -15.26
N ASN A 189 -6.11 15.37 -16.24
CA ASN A 189 -5.75 16.70 -16.69
C ASN A 189 -6.96 17.27 -17.44
N LYS A 190 -7.54 18.36 -16.94
CA LYS A 190 -8.44 19.20 -17.74
C LYS A 190 -7.61 20.15 -18.58
#